data_AF-A0A9P5PRY9-F1
#
_entry.id   AF-A0A9P5PRY9-F1
#
_cell.length_a   1.000
_cell.length_b   1.000
_cell.length_c   1.000
_cell.angle_alpha   90.00
_cell.angle_beta   90.00
_cell.angle_gamma   90.00
#
_symmetry.space_group_name_H-M   'P 1'
#
loop_
_entity.id
_entity.type
_entity.pdbx_description
1 polymer ?
#
loop_
_entity_poly.entity_id
_entity_poly.type
_entity_poly.pdbx_seq_one_letter_code
_entity_poly.pdbx_strand_id
1 'polypeptide(L)'
;MMGLIAHKVTSNYVFGIELVRNALNFLTWGRKVWRDVPRDDRGTIFDITFRRGVWNLYLSLLMGALETDRRNISLLEMLFEEAEAAIKDVDENTFNSCCFDKPDPGFPLSFFCNIKANAHASQAFYHATMGQIGQDCHENPKTIKEHFESAMNLYIEAADYLPEDDENHPWFLTCAYNFMELCNVPASRVMKVLERIRLALPMMKKIWWQNAQAPKPAWKSTYAKLMKVEERAKLLIAEKTMTLEGPFAWTAMEGISVGVGRPPPVSREDRRIYYTPEADY
;
A
#
# COMPACT_ATOMS: atom_id res chain seq x y z
N MET A 1 -15.09 -16.45 4.72
CA MET A 1 -14.65 -16.48 6.13
C MET A 1 -13.57 -17.53 6.40
N MET A 2 -13.73 -18.77 5.93
CA MET A 2 -12.71 -19.84 6.08
C MET A 2 -11.31 -19.50 5.53
N GLY A 3 -11.19 -18.77 4.41
CA GLY A 3 -9.86 -18.37 3.89
C GLY A 3 -9.12 -17.37 4.78
N LEU A 4 -9.86 -16.42 5.37
CA LEU A 4 -9.34 -15.51 6.40
C LEU A 4 -8.93 -16.28 7.67
N ILE A 5 -9.72 -17.29 8.08
CA ILE A 5 -9.45 -18.09 9.29
C ILE A 5 -8.29 -19.07 9.07
N ALA A 6 -8.25 -19.77 7.94
CA ALA A 6 -7.19 -20.71 7.61
C ALA A 6 -5.85 -20.01 7.44
N HIS A 7 -5.81 -18.83 6.81
CA HIS A 7 -4.64 -17.97 6.81
C HIS A 7 -4.21 -17.60 8.24
N LYS A 8 -5.14 -17.11 9.07
CA LYS A 8 -4.88 -16.69 10.45
C LYS A 8 -4.38 -17.80 11.38
N VAL A 9 -4.75 -19.05 11.13
CA VAL A 9 -4.42 -20.19 12.01
C VAL A 9 -3.24 -21.02 11.50
N THR A 10 -2.97 -21.04 10.19
CA THR A 10 -2.00 -21.99 9.60
C THR A 10 -0.83 -21.37 8.84
N SER A 11 -0.80 -20.04 8.66
CA SER A 11 0.18 -19.35 7.77
C SER A 11 0.21 -19.92 6.35
N ASN A 12 -0.85 -20.62 5.93
CA ASN A 12 -0.95 -21.22 4.61
C ASN A 12 -1.48 -20.19 3.61
N TYR A 13 -0.59 -19.31 3.17
CA TYR A 13 -0.90 -18.30 2.17
C TYR A 13 -1.40 -18.91 0.87
N VAL A 14 -0.88 -20.07 0.46
CA VAL A 14 -1.30 -20.79 -0.76
C VAL A 14 -2.79 -21.11 -0.69
N PHE A 15 -3.25 -21.70 0.42
CA PHE A 15 -4.66 -22.01 0.62
C PHE A 15 -5.54 -20.75 0.71
N GLY A 16 -5.05 -19.70 1.38
CA GLY A 16 -5.76 -18.41 1.46
C GLY A 16 -5.95 -17.76 0.09
N ILE A 17 -4.89 -17.70 -0.71
CA ILE A 17 -4.88 -17.19 -2.09
C ILE A 17 -5.88 -17.98 -2.94
N GLU A 18 -5.84 -19.32 -2.90
CA GLU A 18 -6.73 -20.16 -3.69
C GLU A 18 -8.21 -19.94 -3.31
N LEU A 19 -8.53 -19.89 -2.02
CA LEU A 19 -9.90 -19.66 -1.56
C LEU A 19 -10.45 -18.30 -1.99
N VAL A 20 -9.65 -17.24 -1.86
CA VAL A 20 -10.08 -15.89 -2.27
C VAL A 20 -10.16 -15.78 -3.79
N ARG A 21 -9.25 -16.40 -4.53
CA ARG A 21 -9.33 -16.49 -5.99
C ARG A 21 -10.60 -17.21 -6.44
N ASN A 22 -10.95 -18.31 -5.81
CA ASN A 22 -12.20 -19.04 -6.08
C ASN A 22 -13.44 -18.18 -5.77
N ALA A 23 -13.40 -17.42 -4.67
CA ALA A 23 -14.45 -16.45 -4.38
C ALA A 23 -14.56 -15.37 -5.48
N LEU A 24 -13.45 -14.80 -5.94
CA LEU A 24 -13.45 -13.82 -7.04
C LEU A 24 -14.00 -14.41 -8.35
N ASN A 25 -13.65 -15.65 -8.67
CA ASN A 25 -14.18 -16.36 -9.83
C ASN A 25 -15.69 -16.54 -9.72
N PHE A 26 -16.19 -16.97 -8.55
CA PHE A 26 -17.62 -17.11 -8.28
C PHE A 26 -18.36 -15.77 -8.40
N LEU A 27 -17.81 -14.70 -7.82
CA LEU A 27 -18.40 -13.36 -7.90
C LEU A 27 -18.45 -12.86 -9.35
N THR A 28 -17.37 -13.07 -10.11
CA THR A 28 -17.30 -12.69 -11.53
C THR A 28 -18.30 -13.46 -12.37
N TRP A 29 -18.45 -14.77 -12.14
CA TRP A 29 -19.45 -15.60 -12.79
C TRP A 29 -20.88 -15.17 -12.44
N GLY A 30 -21.18 -15.03 -11.15
CA GLY A 30 -22.52 -14.65 -10.67
C GLY A 30 -22.95 -13.28 -11.20
N ARG A 31 -22.02 -12.31 -11.27
CA ARG A 31 -22.28 -11.01 -11.92
C ARG A 31 -22.65 -11.11 -13.39
N LYS A 32 -22.08 -12.08 -14.13
CA LYS A 32 -22.41 -12.31 -15.54
C LYS A 32 -23.76 -13.00 -15.68
N VAL A 33 -24.04 -14.00 -14.85
CA VAL A 33 -25.29 -14.79 -14.92
C VAL A 33 -26.50 -14.00 -14.41
N TRP A 34 -26.34 -13.20 -13.36
CA TRP A 34 -27.41 -12.43 -12.73
C TRP A 34 -27.36 -10.92 -13.04
N ARG A 35 -26.84 -10.57 -14.23
CA ARG A 35 -26.77 -9.19 -14.69
C ARG A 35 -28.16 -8.55 -14.85
N ASP A 36 -29.14 -9.35 -15.29
CA ASP A 36 -30.51 -8.94 -15.60
C ASP A 36 -31.49 -9.19 -14.43
N VAL A 37 -31.00 -9.75 -13.33
CA VAL A 37 -31.79 -9.98 -12.11
C VAL A 37 -31.79 -8.71 -11.25
N PRO A 38 -32.95 -8.25 -10.74
CA PRO A 38 -33.02 -7.09 -9.85
C PRO A 38 -32.08 -7.22 -8.65
N ARG A 39 -31.55 -6.07 -8.19
CA ARG A 39 -30.58 -6.02 -7.09
C ARG A 39 -31.09 -6.68 -5.82
N ASP A 40 -32.36 -6.46 -5.49
CA ASP A 40 -33.00 -6.99 -4.28
C ASP A 40 -33.12 -8.51 -4.29
N ASP A 41 -33.17 -9.13 -5.47
CA ASP A 41 -33.26 -10.58 -5.63
C ASP A 41 -31.88 -11.25 -5.68
N ARG A 42 -30.92 -10.65 -6.41
CA ARG A 42 -29.55 -11.21 -6.51
C ARG A 42 -28.69 -10.93 -5.28
N GLY A 43 -29.03 -9.89 -4.53
CA GLY A 43 -28.29 -9.43 -3.36
C GLY A 43 -27.02 -8.62 -3.70
N THR A 44 -26.52 -7.89 -2.69
CA THR A 44 -25.36 -6.99 -2.80
C THR A 44 -24.04 -7.72 -3.01
N ILE A 45 -23.98 -9.03 -2.79
CA ILE A 45 -22.79 -9.84 -2.99
C ILE A 45 -22.29 -9.79 -4.45
N PHE A 46 -23.19 -9.59 -5.42
CA PHE A 46 -22.83 -9.41 -6.85
C PHE A 46 -22.69 -7.94 -7.26
N ASP A 47 -22.74 -7.00 -6.33
CA ASP A 47 -22.39 -5.62 -6.65
C ASP A 47 -20.88 -5.52 -6.91
N ILE A 48 -20.50 -4.59 -7.79
CA ILE A 48 -19.09 -4.40 -8.16
C ILE A 48 -18.23 -4.05 -6.93
N THR A 49 -18.79 -3.30 -5.99
CA THR A 49 -18.12 -2.87 -4.76
C THR A 49 -17.82 -4.04 -3.83
N PHE A 50 -18.72 -5.04 -3.73
CA PHE A 50 -18.45 -6.25 -2.95
C PHE A 50 -17.28 -7.04 -3.54
N ARG A 51 -17.28 -7.23 -4.87
CA ARG A 51 -16.16 -7.87 -5.57
C ARG A 51 -14.85 -7.13 -5.32
N ARG A 52 -14.83 -5.80 -5.39
CA ARG A 52 -13.63 -5.00 -5.11
C ARG A 52 -13.12 -5.19 -3.69
N GLY A 53 -14.01 -5.26 -2.70
CA GLY A 53 -13.61 -5.58 -1.32
C GLY A 53 -12.89 -6.93 -1.22
N VAL A 54 -13.40 -7.97 -1.88
CA VAL A 54 -12.75 -9.28 -1.95
C VAL A 54 -11.44 -9.23 -2.75
N TRP A 55 -11.38 -8.42 -3.80
CA TRP A 55 -10.20 -8.26 -4.64
C TRP A 55 -9.06 -7.56 -3.90
N ASN A 56 -9.37 -6.54 -3.12
CA ASN A 56 -8.40 -5.88 -2.26
C ASN A 56 -7.81 -6.85 -1.23
N LEU A 57 -8.66 -7.70 -0.62
CA LEU A 57 -8.19 -8.77 0.25
C LEU A 57 -7.26 -9.76 -0.49
N TYR A 58 -7.56 -10.05 -1.76
CA TYR A 58 -6.70 -10.90 -2.59
C TYR A 58 -5.31 -10.29 -2.80
N LEU A 59 -5.24 -9.01 -3.16
CA LEU A 59 -3.96 -8.28 -3.29
C LEU A 59 -3.17 -8.31 -1.97
N SER A 60 -3.85 -8.08 -0.83
CA SER A 60 -3.20 -8.17 0.49
C SER A 60 -2.65 -9.57 0.79
N LEU A 61 -3.37 -10.64 0.41
CA LEU A 61 -2.90 -12.02 0.59
C LEU A 61 -1.69 -12.34 -0.30
N LEU A 62 -1.69 -11.87 -1.55
CA LEU A 62 -0.55 -12.01 -2.47
C LEU A 62 0.68 -11.29 -1.92
N MET A 63 0.52 -10.04 -1.46
CA MET A 63 1.61 -9.29 -0.81
C MET A 63 2.14 -10.01 0.45
N GLY A 64 1.24 -10.52 1.30
CA GLY A 64 1.63 -11.26 2.51
C GLY A 64 2.41 -12.54 2.20
N ALA A 65 2.00 -13.28 1.17
CA ALA A 65 2.71 -14.47 0.70
C ALA A 65 4.11 -14.13 0.17
N LEU A 66 4.23 -13.01 -0.54
CA LEU A 66 5.51 -12.48 -1.01
C LEU A 66 6.41 -12.04 0.14
N GLU A 67 5.90 -11.75 1.33
CA GLU A 67 6.80 -11.49 2.47
C GLU A 67 7.59 -12.72 2.89
N THR A 68 6.99 -13.91 2.79
CA THR A 68 7.63 -15.18 3.10
C THR A 68 8.53 -15.65 1.97
N ASP A 69 8.15 -15.39 0.72
CA ASP A 69 8.92 -15.77 -0.47
C ASP A 69 9.03 -14.61 -1.46
N ARG A 70 9.88 -13.63 -1.11
CA ARG A 70 10.05 -12.38 -1.87
C ARG A 70 10.60 -12.56 -3.28
N ARG A 71 11.19 -13.73 -3.57
CA ARG A 71 11.82 -14.03 -4.87
C ARG A 71 10.93 -14.92 -5.75
N ASN A 72 9.69 -15.14 -5.34
CA ASN A 72 8.72 -15.85 -6.15
C ASN A 72 8.25 -14.98 -7.33
N ILE A 73 8.94 -15.07 -8.47
CA ILE A 73 8.68 -14.25 -9.65
C ILE A 73 7.25 -14.45 -10.16
N SER A 74 6.76 -15.69 -10.21
CA SER A 74 5.39 -15.97 -10.67
C SER A 74 4.33 -15.31 -9.78
N LEU A 75 4.55 -15.29 -8.46
CA LEU A 75 3.66 -14.62 -7.53
C LEU A 75 3.75 -13.09 -7.62
N LEU A 76 4.94 -12.55 -7.91
CA LEU A 76 5.14 -11.12 -8.18
C LEU A 76 4.40 -10.67 -9.45
N GLU A 77 4.52 -11.44 -10.54
CA GLU A 77 3.81 -11.19 -11.80
C GLU A 77 2.30 -11.24 -11.58
N MET A 78 1.81 -12.26 -10.86
CA MET A 78 0.40 -12.35 -10.49
C MET A 78 -0.08 -11.13 -9.68
N LEU A 79 0.71 -10.66 -8.70
CA LEU A 79 0.37 -9.45 -7.94
C LEU A 79 0.26 -8.22 -8.87
N PHE A 80 1.20 -8.08 -9.81
CA PHE A 80 1.22 -6.96 -10.75
C PHE A 80 0.01 -6.98 -11.69
N GLU A 81 -0.29 -8.13 -12.29
CA GLU A 81 -1.43 -8.32 -13.20
C GLU A 81 -2.77 -8.06 -12.50
N GLU A 82 -2.94 -8.58 -11.27
CA GLU A 82 -4.16 -8.38 -10.49
C GLU A 82 -4.32 -6.93 -10.05
N ALA A 83 -3.22 -6.23 -9.73
CA ALA A 83 -3.25 -4.81 -9.42
C ALA A 83 -3.62 -3.96 -10.63
N GLU A 84 -3.07 -4.25 -11.81
CA GLU A 84 -3.43 -3.56 -13.06
C GLU A 84 -4.91 -3.77 -13.39
N ALA A 85 -5.40 -5.00 -13.27
CA ALA A 85 -6.81 -5.33 -13.49
C ALA A 85 -7.74 -4.62 -12.49
N ALA A 86 -7.33 -4.47 -11.23
CA ALA A 86 -8.10 -3.73 -10.22
C ALA A 86 -8.17 -2.22 -10.52
N ILE A 87 -7.05 -1.61 -10.93
CA ILE A 87 -6.99 -0.20 -11.36
C ILE A 87 -7.94 0.02 -12.54
N LYS A 88 -7.83 -0.83 -13.56
CA LYS A 88 -8.67 -0.78 -14.75
C LYS A 88 -10.16 -0.90 -14.40
N ASP A 89 -10.53 -1.81 -13.51
CA ASP A 89 -11.92 -1.96 -13.05
C ASP A 89 -12.46 -0.70 -12.36
N VAL A 90 -11.63 -0.02 -11.56
CA VAL A 90 -12.00 1.25 -10.90
C VAL A 90 -12.15 2.37 -11.94
N ASP A 91 -11.25 2.46 -12.91
CA ASP A 91 -11.25 3.52 -13.92
C ASP A 91 -12.38 3.36 -14.95
N GLU A 92 -12.74 2.12 -15.31
CA GLU A 92 -13.88 1.85 -16.20
C GLU A 92 -15.23 1.98 -15.50
N ASN A 93 -15.25 1.86 -14.16
CA ASN A 93 -16.47 1.90 -13.36
C ASN A 93 -16.28 2.88 -12.19
N THR A 94 -16.09 4.16 -12.54
CA THR A 94 -15.87 5.24 -11.58
C THR A 94 -17.08 5.46 -10.67
N PHE A 95 -16.83 6.05 -9.50
CA PHE A 95 -17.90 6.35 -8.56
C PHE A 95 -18.85 7.40 -9.14
N ASN A 96 -20.13 7.05 -9.21
CA ASN A 96 -21.19 7.97 -9.59
C ASN A 96 -22.17 8.09 -8.43
N SER A 97 -22.22 9.26 -7.79
CA SER A 97 -23.07 9.51 -6.63
C SER A 97 -24.56 9.32 -6.91
N CYS A 98 -25.01 9.47 -8.16
CA CYS A 98 -26.40 9.24 -8.56
C CYS A 98 -26.79 7.74 -8.54
N CYS A 99 -25.81 6.84 -8.55
CA CYS A 99 -26.03 5.38 -8.51
C CYS A 99 -26.18 4.83 -7.09
N PHE A 100 -26.02 5.67 -6.06
CA PHE A 100 -26.05 5.25 -4.67
C PHE A 100 -26.98 6.15 -3.86
N ASP A 101 -27.85 5.56 -3.05
CA ASP A 101 -28.72 6.31 -2.16
C ASP A 101 -27.92 6.89 -0.99
N LYS A 102 -27.64 8.20 -1.05
CA LYS A 102 -26.94 8.98 -0.01
C LYS A 102 -25.67 8.28 0.52
N PRO A 103 -24.69 8.00 -0.35
CA PRO A 103 -23.47 7.33 0.08
C PRO A 103 -22.76 8.18 1.13
N ASP A 104 -22.42 7.57 2.26
CA ASP A 104 -21.53 8.20 3.22
C ASP A 104 -20.13 8.35 2.61
N PRO A 105 -19.30 9.32 3.07
CA PRO A 105 -17.97 9.52 2.51
C PRO A 105 -17.05 8.29 2.58
N GLY A 106 -17.29 7.37 3.53
CA GLY A 106 -16.51 6.14 3.67
C GLY A 106 -16.76 5.13 2.56
N PHE A 107 -17.91 5.17 1.90
CA PHE A 107 -18.25 4.26 0.80
C PHE A 107 -17.34 4.44 -0.44
N PRO A 108 -17.23 5.63 -1.08
CA PRO A 108 -16.32 5.82 -2.19
C PRO A 108 -14.86 5.61 -1.78
N LEU A 109 -14.49 5.98 -0.55
CA LEU A 109 -13.15 5.72 -0.02
C LEU A 109 -12.83 4.23 -0.01
N SER A 110 -13.71 3.41 0.57
CA SER A 110 -13.44 1.99 0.78
C SER A 110 -13.46 1.16 -0.52
N PHE A 111 -14.33 1.50 -1.47
CA PHE A 111 -14.59 0.68 -2.66
C PHE A 111 -14.05 1.26 -3.98
N PHE A 112 -13.40 2.41 -3.93
CA PHE A 112 -12.78 3.05 -5.10
C PHE A 112 -11.37 3.55 -4.75
N CYS A 113 -11.26 4.51 -3.83
CA CYS A 113 -9.98 5.15 -3.49
C CYS A 113 -8.97 4.15 -2.89
N ASN A 114 -9.35 3.44 -1.83
CA ASN A 114 -8.48 2.49 -1.15
C ASN A 114 -8.09 1.31 -2.05
N ILE A 115 -9.02 0.87 -2.92
CA ILE A 115 -8.75 -0.17 -3.91
C ILE A 115 -7.64 0.29 -4.86
N LYS A 116 -7.77 1.50 -5.40
CA LYS A 116 -6.81 2.07 -6.33
C LYS A 116 -5.46 2.32 -5.65
N ALA A 117 -5.47 2.91 -4.46
CA ALA A 117 -4.27 3.13 -3.64
C ALA A 117 -3.49 1.82 -3.40
N ASN A 118 -4.17 0.77 -2.93
CA ASN A 118 -3.55 -0.52 -2.63
C ASN A 118 -3.05 -1.23 -3.89
N ALA A 119 -3.74 -1.07 -5.03
CA ALA A 119 -3.29 -1.61 -6.30
C ALA A 119 -2.02 -0.89 -6.80
N HIS A 120 -1.96 0.44 -6.75
CA HIS A 120 -0.72 1.17 -7.06
C HIS A 120 0.42 0.80 -6.11
N ALA A 121 0.15 0.64 -4.81
CA ALA A 121 1.14 0.17 -3.85
C ALA A 121 1.63 -1.26 -4.17
N SER A 122 0.75 -2.12 -4.69
CA SER A 122 1.10 -3.48 -5.13
C SER A 122 2.00 -3.46 -6.37
N GLN A 123 1.70 -2.60 -7.35
CA GLN A 123 2.60 -2.37 -8.50
C GLN A 123 3.94 -1.79 -8.06
N ALA A 124 3.93 -0.84 -7.12
CA ALA A 124 5.15 -0.27 -6.55
C ALA A 124 6.01 -1.34 -5.86
N PHE A 125 5.38 -2.26 -5.11
CA PHE A 125 6.04 -3.41 -4.49
C PHE A 125 6.67 -4.35 -5.52
N TYR A 126 5.98 -4.63 -6.63
CA TYR A 126 6.53 -5.40 -7.73
C TYR A 126 7.81 -4.75 -8.27
N HIS A 127 7.75 -3.48 -8.66
CA HIS A 127 8.91 -2.78 -9.21
C HIS A 127 10.06 -2.69 -8.20
N ALA A 128 9.78 -2.39 -6.93
CA ALA A 128 10.79 -2.38 -5.87
C ALA A 128 11.50 -3.73 -5.74
N THR A 129 10.74 -4.83 -5.84
CA THR A 129 11.27 -6.18 -5.71
C THR A 129 12.08 -6.59 -6.95
N MET A 130 11.60 -6.25 -8.15
CA MET A 130 12.35 -6.47 -9.39
C MET A 130 13.66 -5.67 -9.42
N GLY A 131 13.65 -4.41 -8.97
CA GLY A 131 14.88 -3.62 -8.82
C GLY A 131 15.88 -4.27 -7.86
N GLN A 132 15.42 -4.82 -6.73
CA GLN A 132 16.28 -5.54 -5.79
C GLN A 132 16.82 -6.85 -6.38
N ILE A 133 15.99 -7.63 -7.08
CA ILE A 133 16.44 -8.85 -7.76
C ILE A 133 17.50 -8.51 -8.81
N GLY A 134 17.27 -7.46 -9.61
CA GLY A 134 18.24 -6.99 -10.59
C GLY A 134 19.57 -6.58 -9.96
N GLN A 135 19.56 -5.90 -8.79
CA GLN A 135 20.78 -5.61 -8.03
C GLN A 135 21.51 -6.90 -7.62
N ASP A 136 20.79 -7.86 -7.06
CA ASP A 136 21.34 -9.12 -6.57
C ASP A 136 21.91 -9.98 -7.72
N CYS A 137 21.34 -9.87 -8.92
CA CYS A 137 21.75 -10.57 -10.14
C CYS A 137 22.75 -9.78 -11.00
N HIS A 138 23.20 -8.60 -10.55
CA HIS A 138 24.09 -7.72 -11.31
C HIS A 138 23.57 -7.37 -12.71
N GLU A 139 22.26 -7.13 -12.82
CA GLU A 139 21.64 -6.63 -14.05
C GLU A 139 22.11 -5.22 -14.40
N ASN A 140 21.68 -4.74 -15.56
CA ASN A 140 21.98 -3.39 -16.03
C ASN A 140 21.54 -2.35 -14.98
N PRO A 141 22.46 -1.50 -14.47
CA PRO A 141 22.13 -0.45 -13.51
C PRO A 141 21.00 0.49 -13.96
N LYS A 142 20.86 0.70 -15.28
CA LYS A 142 19.77 1.48 -15.85
C LYS A 142 18.41 0.85 -15.60
N THR A 143 18.27 -0.46 -15.87
CA THR A 143 17.03 -1.22 -15.67
C THR A 143 16.65 -1.28 -14.19
N ILE A 144 17.64 -1.50 -13.31
CA ILE A 144 17.46 -1.44 -11.85
C ILE A 144 16.91 -0.07 -11.43
N LYS A 145 17.49 1.01 -11.95
CA LYS A 145 17.05 2.38 -11.65
C LYS A 145 15.62 2.64 -12.16
N GLU A 146 15.28 2.20 -13.37
CA GLU A 146 13.93 2.32 -13.94
C GLU A 146 12.88 1.65 -13.05
N HIS A 147 13.20 0.49 -12.48
CA HIS A 147 12.36 -0.17 -11.49
C HIS A 147 12.19 0.66 -10.20
N PHE A 148 13.27 1.19 -9.62
CA PHE A 148 13.15 2.02 -8.42
C PHE A 148 12.43 3.35 -8.66
N GLU A 149 12.61 3.96 -9.83
CA GLU A 149 11.88 5.17 -10.23
C GLU A 149 10.38 4.88 -10.36
N SER A 150 10.03 3.74 -10.96
CA SER A 150 8.64 3.28 -11.07
C SER A 150 8.03 3.04 -9.69
N ALA A 151 8.75 2.33 -8.80
CA ALA A 151 8.30 2.09 -7.43
C ALA A 151 8.07 3.40 -6.66
N MET A 152 9.01 4.34 -6.72
CA MET A 152 8.88 5.66 -6.10
C MET A 152 7.64 6.40 -6.59
N ASN A 153 7.43 6.47 -7.91
CA ASN A 153 6.31 7.19 -8.51
C ASN A 153 4.97 6.55 -8.12
N LEU A 154 4.87 5.23 -8.22
CA LEU A 154 3.65 4.48 -7.90
C LEU A 154 3.28 4.57 -6.42
N TYR A 155 4.26 4.61 -5.50
CA TYR A 155 3.96 4.85 -4.08
C TYR A 155 3.49 6.28 -3.80
N ILE A 156 4.01 7.28 -4.50
CA ILE A 156 3.50 8.67 -4.40
C ILE A 156 2.05 8.70 -4.91
N GLU A 157 1.78 8.09 -6.05
CA GLU A 157 0.45 8.03 -6.64
C GLU A 157 -0.53 7.26 -5.74
N ALA A 158 -0.09 6.14 -5.13
CA ALA A 158 -0.88 5.40 -4.15
C ALA A 158 -1.31 6.29 -2.97
N ALA A 159 -0.41 7.15 -2.47
CA ALA A 159 -0.74 8.11 -1.42
C ALA A 159 -1.71 9.19 -1.90
N ASP A 160 -1.66 9.61 -3.17
CA ASP A 160 -2.54 10.64 -3.74
C ASP A 160 -4.01 10.19 -3.82
N TYR A 161 -4.27 8.87 -3.85
CA TYR A 161 -5.63 8.32 -3.78
C TYR A 161 -6.20 8.26 -2.36
N LEU A 162 -5.38 8.48 -1.32
CA LEU A 162 -5.79 8.38 0.07
C LEU A 162 -5.91 9.76 0.72
N PRO A 163 -6.88 9.97 1.63
CA PRO A 163 -6.93 11.20 2.41
C PRO A 163 -5.73 11.28 3.37
N GLU A 164 -5.31 12.50 3.71
CA GLU A 164 -4.12 12.75 4.54
C GLU A 164 -4.22 12.17 5.96
N ASP A 165 -5.44 11.92 6.44
CA ASP A 165 -5.70 11.29 7.72
C ASP A 165 -5.75 9.76 7.67
N ASP A 166 -5.58 9.12 6.50
CA ASP A 166 -5.47 7.66 6.38
C ASP A 166 -4.11 7.16 6.91
N GLU A 167 -4.08 5.94 7.46
CA GLU A 167 -2.83 5.34 7.96
C GLU A 167 -1.83 5.01 6.86
N ASN A 168 -2.31 4.66 5.66
CA ASN A 168 -1.49 4.27 4.53
C ASN A 168 -0.96 5.48 3.74
N HIS A 169 -1.58 6.66 3.84
CA HIS A 169 -1.10 7.87 3.15
C HIS A 169 0.35 8.21 3.52
N PRO A 170 0.71 8.50 4.80
CA PRO A 170 2.09 8.77 5.18
C PRO A 170 3.00 7.54 5.06
N TRP A 171 2.42 6.33 5.09
CA TRP A 171 3.18 5.09 4.91
C TRP A 171 3.67 4.93 3.47
N PHE A 172 2.80 5.09 2.48
CA PHE A 172 3.20 5.00 1.06
C PHE A 172 4.18 6.11 0.68
N LEU A 173 4.02 7.32 1.22
CA LEU A 173 5.03 8.37 1.08
C LEU A 173 6.39 7.99 1.67
N THR A 174 6.40 7.29 2.81
CA THR A 174 7.62 6.74 3.41
C THR A 174 8.24 5.67 2.51
N CYS A 175 7.43 4.79 1.92
CA CYS A 175 7.90 3.81 0.95
C CYS A 175 8.54 4.48 -0.27
N ALA A 176 7.93 5.55 -0.81
CA ALA A 176 8.50 6.31 -1.91
C ALA A 176 9.85 6.95 -1.53
N TYR A 177 9.95 7.55 -0.34
CA TYR A 177 11.17 8.16 0.17
C TYR A 177 12.37 7.19 0.16
N ASN A 178 12.16 5.90 0.47
CA ASN A 178 13.23 4.90 0.50
C ASN A 178 13.91 4.66 -0.86
N PHE A 179 13.28 5.04 -1.97
CA PHE A 179 13.84 4.89 -3.31
C PHE A 179 14.44 6.19 -3.86
N MET A 180 14.22 7.33 -3.19
CA MET A 180 14.66 8.64 -3.67
C MET A 180 16.19 8.76 -3.79
N GLU A 181 16.93 8.15 -2.86
CA GLU A 181 18.39 8.10 -2.90
C GLU A 181 18.87 7.31 -4.12
N LEU A 182 18.31 6.11 -4.33
CA LEU A 182 18.65 5.23 -5.45
C LEU A 182 18.32 5.87 -6.82
N CYS A 183 17.33 6.75 -6.85
CA CYS A 183 16.92 7.46 -8.06
C CYS A 183 17.70 8.77 -8.30
N ASN A 184 18.51 9.22 -7.33
CA ASN A 184 19.20 10.51 -7.33
C ASN A 184 18.26 11.69 -7.64
N VAL A 185 17.12 11.74 -6.96
CA VAL A 185 16.15 12.84 -7.17
C VAL A 185 16.64 14.16 -6.55
N PRO A 186 16.25 15.31 -7.11
CA PRO A 186 16.61 16.61 -6.55
C PRO A 186 16.01 16.83 -5.16
N ALA A 187 16.70 17.64 -4.36
CA ALA A 187 16.31 17.92 -2.97
C ALA A 187 14.88 18.49 -2.86
N SER A 188 14.44 19.29 -3.83
CA SER A 188 13.08 19.84 -3.91
C SER A 188 12.02 18.74 -3.90
N ARG A 189 12.27 17.61 -4.57
CA ARG A 189 11.36 16.47 -4.62
C ARG A 189 11.34 15.70 -3.30
N VAL A 190 12.51 15.49 -2.68
CA VAL A 190 12.62 14.86 -1.35
C VAL A 190 11.89 15.69 -0.30
N MET A 191 12.14 17.01 -0.28
CA MET A 191 11.52 17.93 0.67
C MET A 191 10.00 17.97 0.55
N LYS A 192 9.45 17.92 -0.68
CA LYS A 192 8.01 17.84 -0.90
C LYS A 192 7.39 16.58 -0.27
N VAL A 193 8.04 15.43 -0.40
CA VAL A 193 7.54 14.18 0.22
C VAL A 193 7.66 14.22 1.74
N LEU A 194 8.79 14.71 2.28
CA LEU A 194 8.97 14.86 3.73
C LEU A 194 7.93 15.81 4.34
N GLU A 195 7.64 16.94 3.67
CA GLU A 195 6.62 17.88 4.09
C GLU A 195 5.23 17.24 4.13
N ARG A 196 4.85 16.50 3.08
CA ARG A 196 3.56 15.78 3.05
C ARG A 196 3.43 14.79 4.21
N ILE A 197 4.50 14.04 4.51
CA ILE A 197 4.53 13.14 5.68
C ILE A 197 4.33 13.95 6.96
N ARG A 198 5.09 15.03 7.16
CA ARG A 198 4.98 15.88 8.37
C ARG A 198 3.56 16.42 8.58
N LEU A 199 2.89 16.84 7.52
CA LEU A 199 1.53 17.40 7.58
C LEU A 199 0.46 16.33 7.82
N ALA A 200 0.59 15.16 7.19
CA ALA A 200 -0.35 14.04 7.35
C ALA A 200 -0.29 13.39 8.75
N LEU A 201 0.91 13.32 9.36
CA LEU A 201 1.12 12.60 10.61
C LEU A 201 0.20 13.05 11.78
N PRO A 202 0.03 14.35 12.08
CA PRO A 202 -0.92 14.78 13.12
C PRO A 202 -2.38 14.41 12.82
N MET A 203 -2.78 14.38 11.55
CA MET A 203 -4.15 14.04 11.14
C MET A 203 -4.40 12.55 11.28
N MET A 204 -3.54 11.72 10.67
CA MET A 204 -3.55 10.27 10.82
C MET A 204 -3.51 9.87 12.30
N LYS A 205 -2.71 10.58 13.11
CA LYS A 205 -2.58 10.28 14.54
C LYS A 205 -3.87 10.42 15.33
N LYS A 206 -4.76 11.34 14.94
CA LYS A 206 -6.02 11.58 15.68
C LYS A 206 -6.97 10.40 15.58
N ILE A 207 -6.92 9.66 14.46
CA ILE A 207 -7.87 8.59 14.15
C ILE A 207 -7.22 7.23 14.36
N TRP A 208 -6.06 6.99 13.77
CA TRP A 208 -5.49 5.64 13.63
C TRP A 208 -4.43 5.30 14.67
N TRP A 209 -3.84 6.29 15.36
CA TRP A 209 -2.74 6.03 16.30
C TRP A 209 -3.14 5.20 17.52
N GLN A 210 -4.40 5.34 17.94
CA GLN A 210 -4.93 4.61 19.08
C GLN A 210 -5.30 3.16 18.71
N ASN A 211 -5.43 2.84 17.41
CA ASN A 211 -5.72 1.49 16.94
C ASN A 211 -4.71 0.50 17.55
N ALA A 212 -5.17 -0.46 18.36
CA ALA A 212 -4.33 -1.42 19.04
C ALA A 212 -3.47 -2.27 18.08
N GLN A 213 -3.84 -2.31 16.80
CA GLN A 213 -3.28 -3.18 15.77
C GLN A 213 -2.19 -2.53 14.90
N ALA A 214 -1.95 -1.22 15.01
CA ALA A 214 -0.86 -0.59 14.24
C ALA A 214 0.52 -1.11 14.71
N PRO A 215 1.51 -1.31 13.82
CA PRO A 215 2.89 -1.65 14.19
C PRO A 215 3.60 -0.43 14.79
N LYS A 216 3.13 -0.05 15.99
CA LYS A 216 3.43 1.21 16.68
C LYS A 216 4.92 1.46 16.89
N PRO A 217 5.78 0.48 17.24
CA PRO A 217 7.19 0.77 17.50
C PRO A 217 7.97 1.15 16.24
N ALA A 218 7.77 0.40 15.15
CA ALA A 218 8.49 0.62 13.89
C ALA A 218 8.07 1.94 13.23
N TRP A 219 6.77 2.19 13.13
CA TRP A 219 6.24 3.45 12.57
C TRP A 219 6.69 4.68 13.37
N LYS A 220 6.63 4.62 14.70
CA LYS A 220 7.12 5.71 15.57
C LYS A 220 8.58 6.03 15.29
N SER A 221 9.43 5.01 15.22
CA SER A 221 10.87 5.17 14.94
C SER A 221 11.10 5.76 13.55
N THR A 222 10.44 5.20 12.53
CA THR A 222 10.54 5.66 11.14
C THR A 222 10.13 7.12 11.00
N TYR A 223 8.94 7.50 11.48
CA TYR A 223 8.47 8.87 11.36
C TYR A 223 9.35 9.85 12.15
N ALA A 224 9.80 9.48 13.35
CA ALA A 224 10.71 10.33 14.12
C ALA A 224 12.04 10.57 13.39
N LYS A 225 12.57 9.56 12.69
CA LYS A 225 13.75 9.70 11.84
C LYS A 225 13.52 10.64 10.67
N LEU A 226 12.40 10.48 9.96
CA LEU A 226 12.07 11.34 8.81
C LEU A 226 11.89 12.81 9.20
N MET A 227 11.33 13.10 10.38
CA MET A 227 11.25 14.48 10.87
C MET A 227 12.64 15.08 11.11
N LYS A 228 13.57 14.31 11.69
CA LYS A 228 14.97 14.75 11.87
C LYS A 228 15.69 14.95 10.54
N VAL A 229 15.41 14.12 9.53
CA VAL A 229 15.94 14.30 8.17
C VAL A 229 15.43 15.62 7.59
N GLU A 230 14.12 15.89 7.67
CA GLU A 230 13.53 17.15 7.16
C GLU A 230 14.13 18.37 7.85
N GLU A 231 14.27 18.34 9.18
CA GLU A 231 14.88 19.41 9.97
C GLU A 231 16.34 19.64 9.56
N ARG A 232 17.14 18.58 9.44
CA ARG A 232 18.53 18.69 9.02
C ARG A 232 18.65 19.20 7.59
N ALA A 233 17.80 18.75 6.69
CA ALA A 233 17.75 19.22 5.30
C ALA A 233 17.43 20.73 5.22
N LYS A 234 16.46 21.21 6.01
CA LYS A 234 16.15 22.65 6.11
C LYS A 234 17.35 23.48 6.58
N LEU A 235 18.11 22.97 7.57
CA LEU A 235 19.33 23.63 8.03
C LEU A 235 20.39 23.73 6.93
N LEU A 236 20.67 22.65 6.21
CA LEU A 236 21.65 22.65 5.11
C LEU A 236 21.24 23.60 3.96
N ILE A 237 19.94 23.70 3.68
CA ILE A 237 19.42 24.67 2.71
C ILE A 237 19.63 26.11 3.19
N ALA A 238 19.36 26.39 4.48
CA ALA A 238 19.57 27.71 5.07
C ALA A 238 21.06 28.10 5.10
N GLU A 239 21.95 27.13 5.37
CA GLU A 239 23.40 27.26 5.31
C GLU A 239 23.95 27.38 3.87
N LYS A 240 23.10 27.20 2.85
CA LYS A 240 23.47 27.14 1.43
C LYS A 240 24.47 26.03 1.08
N THR A 241 24.59 25.02 1.93
CA THR A 241 25.40 23.82 1.69
C THR A 241 24.65 22.77 0.87
N MET A 242 23.33 22.92 0.74
CA MET A 242 22.46 22.18 -0.16
C MET A 242 21.51 23.14 -0.88
N THR A 243 21.17 22.87 -2.14
CA THR A 243 20.18 23.65 -2.91
C THR A 243 18.97 22.79 -3.26
N LEU A 244 17.80 23.41 -3.46
CA LEU A 244 16.57 22.69 -3.80
C LEU A 244 16.66 21.98 -5.17
N GLU A 245 17.32 22.59 -6.15
CA GLU A 245 17.48 22.00 -7.48
C GLU A 245 18.66 21.03 -7.56
N GLY A 246 19.52 21.01 -6.55
CA GLY A 246 20.67 20.13 -6.46
C GLY A 246 20.34 18.73 -5.94
N PRO A 247 21.34 17.83 -5.92
CA PRO A 247 21.20 16.53 -5.29
C PRO A 247 20.91 16.69 -3.79
N PHE A 248 20.09 15.79 -3.25
CA PHE A 248 19.88 15.72 -1.81
C PHE A 248 21.14 15.18 -1.12
N ALA A 249 21.53 15.80 0.00
CA ALA A 249 22.76 15.46 0.72
C ALA A 249 22.59 14.20 1.60
N TRP A 250 22.42 13.02 0.98
CA TRP A 250 22.16 11.74 1.67
C TRP A 250 23.21 11.40 2.74
N THR A 251 24.49 11.62 2.44
CA THR A 251 25.61 11.37 3.37
C THR A 251 25.51 12.22 4.64
N ALA A 252 24.98 13.45 4.55
CA ALA A 252 24.75 14.30 5.71
C ALA A 252 23.58 13.82 6.60
N MET A 253 22.83 12.82 6.14
CA MET A 253 21.72 12.17 6.85
C MET A 253 22.09 10.78 7.39
N GLU A 254 23.30 10.28 7.14
CA GLU A 254 23.76 8.99 7.63
C GLU A 254 23.64 8.92 9.17
N GLY A 255 23.04 7.83 9.67
CA GLY A 255 22.75 7.65 11.10
C GLY A 255 21.42 8.26 11.57
N ILE A 256 20.81 9.15 10.78
CA ILE A 256 19.45 9.67 11.01
C ILE A 256 18.45 8.98 10.08
N SER A 257 18.86 8.71 8.84
CA SER A 257 17.98 8.11 7.83
C SER A 257 17.43 6.77 8.30
N VAL A 258 16.18 6.50 7.91
CA VAL A 258 15.78 5.12 7.71
C VAL A 258 16.70 4.61 6.61
N GLY A 259 17.54 3.61 6.91
CA GLY A 259 18.40 3.03 5.89
C GLY A 259 17.56 2.55 4.69
N VAL A 260 18.21 2.06 3.64
CA VAL A 260 17.58 1.33 2.52
C VAL A 260 16.98 0.02 3.06
N GLY A 261 16.00 0.17 3.93
CA GLY A 261 15.24 -0.87 4.56
C GLY A 261 14.12 -1.16 3.60
N ARG A 262 14.28 -2.28 2.90
CA ARG A 262 13.24 -3.01 2.16
C ARG A 262 11.86 -2.56 2.63
N PRO A 263 10.99 -2.03 1.74
CA PRO A 263 9.66 -1.58 2.16
C PRO A 263 9.04 -2.69 3.02
N PRO A 264 8.73 -2.40 4.29
CA PRO A 264 7.93 -3.33 5.04
C PRO A 264 6.56 -3.36 4.35
N PRO A 265 5.94 -4.54 4.29
CA PRO A 265 4.57 -4.68 3.79
C PRO A 265 3.64 -3.68 4.48
N VAL A 266 2.54 -3.36 3.80
CA VAL A 266 1.33 -2.83 4.44
C VAL A 266 1.03 -3.71 5.66
N SER A 267 1.20 -3.13 6.85
CA SER A 267 1.09 -3.71 8.21
C SER A 267 1.35 -5.22 8.36
N ARG A 268 2.57 -5.56 8.80
CA ARG A 268 3.05 -6.93 9.07
C ARG A 268 2.43 -7.66 10.28
N GLU A 269 1.31 -7.20 10.82
CA GLU A 269 0.80 -7.69 12.12
C GLU A 269 -0.72 -7.51 12.31
N ASP A 270 -1.50 -8.18 11.46
CA ASP A 270 -2.95 -8.40 11.62
C ASP A 270 -3.26 -9.40 12.77
N ARG A 271 -2.71 -9.14 13.97
CA ARG A 271 -2.62 -10.12 15.06
C ARG A 271 -3.45 -9.73 16.29
N ARG A 272 -4.45 -10.58 16.54
CA ARG A 272 -5.30 -10.76 17.76
C ARG A 272 -6.45 -9.76 17.94
N ILE A 273 -7.68 -10.27 17.83
CA ILE A 273 -8.72 -10.38 18.91
C ILE A 273 -10.02 -10.83 18.23
N TYR A 274 -10.46 -12.06 18.52
CA TYR A 274 -11.84 -12.41 18.91
C TYR A 274 -11.78 -13.83 19.47
N TYR A 275 -11.45 -13.95 20.75
CA TYR A 275 -12.10 -14.85 21.73
C TYR A 275 -11.32 -14.74 23.05
N THR A 276 -11.92 -14.08 24.02
CA THR A 276 -11.77 -14.48 25.43
C THR A 276 -12.97 -15.37 25.73
N PRO A 277 -12.81 -16.70 25.81
CA PRO A 277 -13.74 -17.48 26.60
C PRO A 277 -13.42 -17.24 28.08
N GLU A 278 -14.47 -17.26 28.90
CA GLU A 278 -14.50 -17.28 30.38
C GLU A 278 -14.69 -15.94 31.10
N ALA A 279 -15.93 -15.71 31.56
CA ALA A 279 -16.25 -15.70 32.99
C ALA A 279 -17.77 -15.69 33.21
N ASP A 280 -18.26 -16.78 33.82
CA ASP A 280 -19.36 -16.88 34.80
C ASP A 280 -20.53 -15.87 34.74
N TYR A 281 -21.71 -16.35 34.31
CA TYR A 281 -22.94 -16.52 35.13
C TYR A 281 -23.97 -17.33 34.33
#